data_AF-A0A369SBH2-F1
#
_entry.id   AF-A0A369SBH2-F1
#
_cell.length_a   1.000
_cell.length_b   1.000
_cell.length_c   1.000
_cell.angle_alpha   90.00
_cell.angle_beta   90.00
_cell.angle_gamma   90.00
#
_symmetry.space_group_name_H-M   'P 1'
#
loop_
_entity.id
_entity.type
_entity.pdbx_description
1 polymer ?
#
loop_
_entity_poly.entity_id
_entity_poly.type
_entity_poly.pdbx_seq_one_letter_code
_entity_poly.pdbx_strand_id
1 'polypeptide(L)'
;MIGEEGRLVIRNDNLFGTRNDSGKEEILYDSDGDQNENGSYTSPYNRQGFYLTAGLEFVKALKNAFVTCKDDINGLVNYDCIRKAATFKDGRYIRAVIDAIRESNFTRKWNRVKLDDPQNGYELNP
;
A
#
# COMPACT_ATOMS: atom_id res chain seq x y z
N MET A 1 -17.17 1.14 7.31
CA MET A 1 -18.10 0.47 6.39
C MET A 1 -17.42 -0.78 5.84
N ILE A 2 -17.94 -1.95 6.15
CA ILE A 2 -17.56 -3.23 5.51
C ILE A 2 -18.73 -3.50 4.58
N GLY A 3 -18.53 -3.39 3.26
CA GLY A 3 -19.56 -3.77 2.30
C GLY A 3 -19.61 -5.29 2.20
N GLU A 4 -20.79 -5.90 2.30
CA GLU A 4 -20.89 -7.37 2.23
C GLU A 4 -20.85 -7.91 0.80
N GLU A 5 -20.94 -7.03 -0.20
CA GLU A 5 -21.14 -7.41 -1.60
C GLU A 5 -20.21 -6.63 -2.53
N GLY A 6 -19.35 -7.34 -3.27
CA GLY A 6 -18.45 -6.74 -4.24
C GLY A 6 -17.04 -7.32 -4.24
N ARG A 7 -16.17 -6.79 -5.11
CA ARG A 7 -14.75 -7.17 -5.18
C ARG A 7 -13.82 -5.96 -5.03
N LEU A 8 -12.62 -6.22 -4.52
CA LEU A 8 -11.51 -5.28 -4.50
C LEU A 8 -10.42 -5.69 -5.49
N VAL A 9 -9.83 -4.73 -6.19
CA VAL A 9 -8.73 -4.95 -7.14
C VAL A 9 -7.71 -3.84 -7.02
N ILE A 10 -6.42 -4.18 -6.98
CA ILE A 10 -5.33 -3.20 -7.12
C ILE A 10 -4.84 -3.19 -8.56
N ARG A 11 -4.72 -2.00 -9.16
CA ARG A 11 -4.06 -1.81 -10.47
C ARG A 11 -3.15 -0.60 -10.44
N ASN A 12 -1.92 -0.79 -10.90
CA ASN A 12 -0.88 0.22 -11.04
C ASN A 12 -0.46 0.96 -9.76
N ASP A 13 -1.15 0.79 -8.62
CA ASP A 13 -0.99 1.39 -7.28
C ASP A 13 -2.33 1.90 -6.70
N ASN A 14 -3.34 2.02 -7.55
CA ASN A 14 -4.69 2.41 -7.20
C ASN A 14 -5.53 1.23 -6.72
N LEU A 15 -6.43 1.50 -5.76
CA LEU A 15 -7.41 0.54 -5.26
C LEU A 15 -8.77 0.81 -5.89
N PHE A 16 -9.37 -0.23 -6.45
CA PHE A 16 -10.69 -0.20 -7.05
C PHE A 16 -11.65 -1.10 -6.28
N GLY A 17 -12.90 -0.66 -6.18
CA GLY A 17 -14.03 -1.42 -5.65
C GLY A 17 -15.08 -1.62 -6.73
N THR A 18 -15.77 -2.75 -6.71
CA THR A 18 -16.99 -2.95 -7.49
C THR A 18 -18.04 -3.49 -6.54
N ARG A 19 -19.18 -2.82 -6.41
CA ARG A 19 -20.33 -3.36 -5.66
C ARG A 19 -21.17 -4.25 -6.57
N ASN A 20 -21.77 -5.31 -6.03
CA ASN A 20 -22.54 -6.28 -6.83
C ASN A 20 -23.82 -5.68 -7.42
N ASP A 21 -24.43 -4.71 -6.75
CA ASP A 21 -25.67 -4.06 -7.13
C ASP A 21 -25.53 -3.14 -8.35
N SER A 22 -24.41 -2.42 -8.43
CA SER A 22 -24.17 -1.43 -9.49
C SER A 22 -23.45 -2.01 -10.70
N GLY A 23 -22.67 -3.10 -10.51
CA GLY A 23 -21.74 -3.64 -11.51
C GLY A 23 -20.67 -2.64 -11.96
N LYS A 24 -20.64 -1.44 -11.37
CA LYS A 24 -19.77 -0.33 -11.76
C LYS A 24 -18.55 -0.34 -10.85
N GLU A 25 -17.39 -0.24 -11.49
CA GLU A 25 -16.13 -0.11 -10.78
C GLU A 25 -15.91 1.36 -10.37
N GLU A 26 -15.55 1.56 -9.11
CA GLU A 26 -15.21 2.85 -8.51
C GLU A 26 -13.77 2.83 -8.00
N ILE A 27 -13.08 3.98 -8.10
CA ILE A 27 -11.78 4.16 -7.47
C ILE A 27 -12.00 4.46 -5.99
N LEU A 28 -11.39 3.64 -5.12
CA LEU A 28 -11.46 3.79 -3.66
C LEU A 28 -10.22 4.49 -3.11
N TYR A 29 -9.09 4.34 -3.80
CA TYR A 29 -7.84 5.02 -3.49
C TYR A 29 -7.11 5.34 -4.79
N ASP A 30 -6.79 6.62 -4.95
CA ASP A 30 -5.92 7.15 -6.00
C ASP A 30 -4.58 7.54 -5.35
N SER A 31 -3.51 6.85 -5.71
CA SER A 31 -2.16 7.09 -5.19
C SER A 31 -1.61 8.44 -5.63
N ASP A 32 -2.03 8.94 -6.79
CA ASP A 32 -1.55 10.18 -7.38
C ASP A 32 -2.28 11.41 -6.85
N GLY A 33 -3.35 11.22 -6.06
CA GLY A 33 -4.10 12.25 -5.33
C GLY A 33 -4.20 13.61 -6.04
N ASP A 34 -5.29 13.84 -6.77
CA ASP A 34 -5.74 15.18 -7.20
C ASP A 34 -4.71 16.05 -7.94
N GLN A 35 -3.74 15.45 -8.62
CA GLN A 35 -3.01 16.17 -9.67
C GLN A 35 -3.92 16.30 -10.88
N ASN A 36 -4.81 17.30 -10.85
CA ASN A 36 -4.93 18.33 -11.88
C ASN A 36 -6.22 19.15 -11.71
N GLU A 37 -6.08 20.39 -11.27
CA GLU A 37 -6.96 21.50 -11.68
C GLU A 37 -6.87 21.78 -13.20
N ASN A 38 -5.94 21.15 -13.94
CA ASN A 38 -5.75 21.28 -15.39
C ASN A 38 -5.76 19.94 -16.15
N GLY A 39 -6.84 19.17 -16.00
CA GLY A 39 -7.15 17.88 -16.62
C GLY A 39 -6.36 17.47 -17.87
N SER A 40 -5.18 16.89 -17.68
CA SER A 40 -4.51 16.10 -18.71
C SER A 40 -4.31 14.69 -18.19
N TYR A 41 -5.23 13.80 -18.55
CA TYR A 41 -5.08 12.37 -18.35
C TYR A 41 -3.89 11.90 -19.19
N THR A 42 -2.73 11.75 -18.57
CA THR A 42 -1.69 10.92 -19.17
C THR A 42 -2.23 9.50 -19.24
N SER A 43 -2.29 8.98 -20.46
CA SER A 43 -2.88 7.70 -20.86
C SER A 43 -2.75 6.59 -19.78
N PRO A 44 -3.81 5.82 -19.51
CA PRO A 44 -3.77 4.70 -18.55
C PRO A 44 -2.74 3.60 -18.92
N TYR A 45 -2.17 3.67 -20.13
CA TYR A 45 -1.15 2.76 -20.64
C TYR A 45 0.29 3.29 -20.53
N ASN A 46 0.49 4.53 -20.07
CA ASN A 46 1.80 5.20 -20.04
C ASN A 46 2.42 5.29 -18.64
N ARG A 47 1.94 4.49 -17.69
CA ARG A 47 2.51 4.39 -16.34
C ARG A 47 3.47 3.22 -16.27
N GLN A 48 4.64 3.36 -16.89
CA GLN A 48 5.84 2.70 -16.39
C GLN A 48 6.08 3.27 -14.99
N GLY A 49 5.69 2.67 -13.89
CA GLY A 49 5.23 1.33 -13.58
C GLY A 49 5.62 1.23 -12.12
N PHE A 50 4.66 1.23 -11.18
CA PHE A 50 4.84 1.44 -9.74
C PHE A 50 6.22 1.08 -9.15
N TYR A 51 6.78 -0.06 -9.56
CA TYR A 51 8.15 -0.49 -9.26
C TYR A 51 9.25 0.55 -9.50
N LEU A 52 9.19 1.34 -10.59
CA LEU A 52 10.12 2.43 -10.89
C LEU A 52 9.94 3.60 -9.92
N THR A 53 8.69 3.99 -9.63
CA THR A 53 8.38 5.06 -8.68
C THR A 53 8.81 4.66 -7.27
N ALA A 54 8.41 3.47 -6.82
CA ALA A 54 8.80 2.91 -5.53
C ALA A 54 10.32 2.72 -5.42
N GLY A 55 10.97 2.25 -6.49
CA GLY A 55 12.42 2.12 -6.56
C GLY A 55 13.14 3.47 -6.46
N LEU A 56 12.65 4.49 -7.15
CA LEU A 56 13.18 5.84 -7.07
C LEU A 56 13.04 6.41 -5.66
N GLU A 57 11.87 6.27 -5.03
CA GLU A 57 11.65 6.70 -3.64
C GLU A 57 12.55 5.95 -2.66
N PHE A 58 12.78 4.65 -2.87
CA PHE A 58 13.73 3.88 -2.07
C PHE A 58 15.16 4.42 -2.21
N VAL A 59 15.62 4.69 -3.44
CA VAL A 59 16.95 5.26 -3.69
C VAL A 59 17.08 6.66 -3.07
N LYS A 60 16.04 7.50 -3.16
CA LYS A 60 16.01 8.82 -2.50
C LYS A 60 16.10 8.70 -0.99
N ALA A 61 15.30 7.83 -0.38
CA ALA A 61 15.33 7.58 1.06
C ALA A 61 16.71 7.09 1.52
N LEU A 62 17.33 6.19 0.74
CA LEU A 62 18.66 5.66 1.01
C LEU A 62 19.72 6.76 0.92
N LYS A 63 19.70 7.57 -0.15
CA LYS A 63 20.59 8.73 -0.30
C LYS A 63 20.46 9.67 0.90
N ASN A 64 19.22 10.00 1.30
CA ASN A 64 18.96 10.91 2.42
C ASN A 64 19.50 10.34 3.74
N ALA A 65 19.29 9.05 4.02
CA ALA A 65 19.84 8.39 5.21
C ALA A 65 21.37 8.52 5.29
N PHE A 66 22.08 8.36 4.17
CA PHE A 66 23.54 8.51 4.12
C PHE A 66 24.03 9.97 4.20
N VAL A 67 23.27 10.92 3.64
CA VAL A 67 23.60 12.36 3.76
C VAL A 67 23.46 12.80 5.21
N THR A 68 22.35 12.46 5.87
CA THR A 68 22.12 12.86 7.27
C THR A 68 23.14 12.23 8.24
N CYS A 69 23.70 11.06 7.94
CA CYS A 69 24.78 10.47 8.75
C CYS A 69 26.15 11.16 8.57
N LYS A 70 26.39 11.91 7.49
CA LYS A 70 27.66 12.64 7.28
C LYS A 70 27.77 13.91 8.12
N ASP A 71 26.63 14.51 8.48
CA ASP A 71 26.59 15.72 9.30
C ASP A 71 26.79 15.42 10.80
N ASP A 72 26.76 14.13 11.19
CA ASP A 72 27.01 13.68 12.56
C ASP A 72 28.51 13.36 12.73
N ILE A 73 29.23 14.34 13.28
CA ILE A 73 30.70 14.40 13.43
C ILE A 73 31.29 13.20 14.20
N ASN A 74 30.45 12.43 14.89
CA ASN A 74 30.83 11.29 15.72
C ASN A 74 30.59 9.92 15.08
N GLY A 75 30.11 9.85 13.84
CA GLY A 75 29.83 8.57 13.16
C GLY A 75 28.70 7.76 13.82
N LEU A 76 27.82 8.44 14.57
CA LEU A 76 26.71 7.79 15.26
C LEU A 76 25.64 7.41 14.24
N VAL A 77 25.12 6.20 14.37
CA VAL A 77 24.02 5.69 13.56
C VAL A 77 22.80 6.60 13.73
N ASN A 78 22.19 7.05 12.62
CA ASN A 78 20.98 7.86 12.66
C ASN A 78 19.78 7.04 13.16
N TYR A 79 19.52 7.10 14.47
CA TYR A 79 18.44 6.36 15.14
C TYR A 79 17.04 6.77 14.66
N ASP A 80 16.84 7.99 14.17
CA ASP A 80 15.54 8.43 13.64
C ASP A 80 15.20 7.70 12.32
N CYS A 81 16.21 7.45 11.47
CA CYS A 81 16.03 6.64 10.26
C CYS A 81 15.65 5.19 10.62
N ILE A 82 16.30 4.61 11.63
CA ILE A 82 16.01 3.25 12.09
C ILE A 82 14.60 3.16 12.69
N ARG A 83 14.20 4.15 13.49
CA ARG A 83 12.88 4.16 14.14
C ARG A 83 11.73 4.29 13.14
N LYS A 84 11.96 4.94 12.00
CA LYS A 84 10.97 5.09 10.91
C LYS A 84 11.03 3.96 9.89
N ALA A 85 12.04 3.09 9.95
CA ALA A 85 12.17 1.99 9.01
C ALA A 85 11.04 0.98 9.22
N ALA A 86 10.53 0.44 8.11
CA ALA A 86 9.54 -0.62 8.14
C ALA A 86 10.09 -1.83 8.93
N THR A 87 9.26 -2.36 9.82
CA THR A 87 9.58 -3.52 10.65
C THR A 87 9.03 -4.80 10.04
N PHE A 88 9.42 -5.95 10.60
CA PHE A 88 8.85 -7.24 10.21
C PHE A 88 7.33 -7.32 10.47
N LYS A 89 6.81 -6.59 11.47
CA LYS A 89 5.36 -6.52 11.74
C LYS A 89 4.63 -5.79 10.61
N ASP A 90 5.21 -4.71 10.11
CA ASP A 90 4.64 -3.95 8.98
C ASP A 90 4.62 -4.80 7.71
N GLY A 91 5.70 -5.54 7.44
CA GLY A 91 5.76 -6.47 6.31
C GLY A 91 4.69 -7.57 6.38
N ARG A 92 4.45 -8.16 7.56
CA ARG A 92 3.38 -9.14 7.77
C ARG A 92 1.99 -8.54 7.57
N TYR A 93 1.75 -7.33 8.08
CA TYR A 93 0.48 -6.65 7.89
C TYR A 93 0.20 -6.37 6.41
N ILE A 94 1.17 -5.81 5.68
CA ILE A 94 1.05 -5.55 4.23
C ILE A 94 0.74 -6.85 3.47
N ARG A 95 1.41 -7.94 3.81
CA ARG A 95 1.16 -9.25 3.20
C ARG A 95 -0.29 -9.70 3.42
N ALA A 96 -0.78 -9.63 4.65
CA ALA A 96 -2.15 -10.00 5.00
C ALA A 96 -3.19 -9.15 4.24
N VAL A 97 -2.94 -7.85 4.09
CA VAL A 97 -3.81 -6.95 3.31
C VAL A 97 -3.85 -7.38 1.83
N ILE A 98 -2.69 -7.64 1.23
CA ILE A 98 -2.60 -8.08 -0.17
C ILE A 98 -3.35 -9.40 -0.39
N ASP A 99 -3.19 -10.35 0.53
CA ASP A 99 -3.86 -11.64 0.45
C ASP A 99 -5.38 -11.50 0.59
N ALA A 100 -5.86 -10.65 1.51
CA ALA A 100 -7.29 -10.35 1.65
C ALA A 100 -7.90 -9.72 0.39
N ILE A 101 -7.16 -8.81 -0.29
CA ILE A 101 -7.61 -8.20 -1.55
C ILE A 101 -7.66 -9.24 -2.68
N ARG A 102 -6.65 -10.12 -2.77
CA ARG A 102 -6.63 -11.22 -3.75
C ARG A 102 -7.81 -12.16 -3.54
N GLU A 103 -8.06 -12.54 -2.29
CA GLU A 103 -9.20 -13.37 -1.93
C GLU A 103 -10.51 -12.65 -2.25
N SER A 104 -10.61 -11.35 -1.98
CA SER A 104 -11.80 -10.56 -2.31
C SER A 104 -12.11 -10.57 -3.80
N ASN A 105 -11.08 -10.42 -4.64
CA ASN A 105 -11.24 -10.51 -6.09
C ASN A 105 -11.75 -11.89 -6.52
N PHE A 106 -11.22 -12.95 -5.91
CA PHE A 106 -11.57 -14.33 -6.23
C PHE A 106 -12.99 -14.69 -5.77
N THR A 107 -13.36 -14.37 -4.53
CA THR A 107 -14.65 -14.73 -3.94
C THR A 107 -15.78 -13.77 -4.30
N ARG A 108 -15.46 -12.60 -4.87
CA ARG A 108 -16.41 -11.50 -5.11
C ARG A 108 -17.11 -11.02 -3.83
N LYS A 109 -16.36 -11.05 -2.71
CA LYS A 109 -16.81 -10.54 -1.40
C LYS A 109 -15.71 -9.70 -0.78
N TRP A 110 -16.03 -8.74 0.07
CA TRP A 110 -15.01 -8.05 0.84
C TRP A 110 -14.61 -8.91 2.03
N ASN A 111 -13.31 -9.09 2.21
CA ASN A 111 -12.77 -9.91 3.28
C ASN A 111 -12.07 -9.03 4.32
N ARG A 112 -12.31 -9.31 5.60
CA ARG A 112 -11.56 -8.70 6.70
C ARG A 112 -10.11 -9.17 6.63
N VAL A 113 -9.16 -8.25 6.81
CA VAL A 113 -7.74 -8.59 6.90
C VAL A 113 -7.51 -9.44 8.14
N LYS A 114 -6.97 -10.65 7.95
CA LYS A 114 -6.62 -11.58 9.04
C LYS A 114 -5.11 -11.59 9.19
N LEU A 115 -4.61 -11.32 10.40
CA LEU A 115 -3.19 -11.40 10.69
C LEU A 115 -2.87 -12.79 11.23
N ASP A 116 -1.93 -13.46 10.58
CA ASP A 116 -1.36 -14.71 11.10
C ASP A 116 -0.38 -14.36 12.23
N ASP A 117 -0.88 -14.33 13.47
CA ASP A 117 -0.03 -14.16 14.65
C ASP A 117 0.26 -15.54 15.26
N PRO A 118 1.50 -16.07 15.17
CA PRO A 118 1.83 -17.40 15.70
C PRO A 118 1.75 -17.49 17.24
N GLN A 119 1.56 -16.37 17.95
CA GLN A 119 1.33 -16.35 19.40
C GLN A 119 -0.13 -16.07 19.81
N ASN A 120 -1.01 -15.73 18.87
CA ASN A 120 -2.42 -15.54 19.12
C ASN A 120 -3.21 -16.31 18.06
N GLY A 121 -3.48 -17.58 18.38
CA GLY A 121 -4.56 -18.29 17.72
C GLY A 121 -5.83 -17.45 17.85
N TYR A 122 -6.42 -17.13 16.69
CA TYR A 122 -7.84 -16.82 16.54
C TYR A 122 -8.44 -15.98 17.68
N GLU A 123 -8.24 -14.65 17.70
CA GLU A 123 -9.29 -13.75 18.19
C GLU A 123 -8.95 -12.29 17.90
N LEU A 124 -9.54 -11.77 16.83
CA LEU A 124 -10.00 -10.39 16.80
C LEU A 124 -11.45 -10.42 16.33
N ASN A 125 -12.37 -10.41 17.30
CA ASN A 125 -13.75 -9.99 17.14
C ASN A 125 -14.24 -9.41 18.48
N PRO A 126 -15.16 -8.42 18.50
CA PRO A 126 -15.87 -7.80 17.37
C PRO A 126 -15.07 -6.68 16.70
#